data_AF-A0A7W9KDP9-F1
#
_entry.id   AF-A0A7W9KDP9-F1
#
_cell.length_a   1.000
_cell.length_b   1.000
_cell.length_c   1.000
_cell.angle_alpha   90.00
_cell.angle_beta   90.00
_cell.angle_gamma   90.00
#
_symmetry.space_group_name_H-M   'P 1'
#
loop_
_entity.id
_entity.type
_entity.pdbx_description
1 polymer ?
#
loop_
_entity_poly.entity_id
_entity_poly.type
_entity_poly.pdbx_seq_one_letter_code
_entity_poly.pdbx_strand_id
1 'polypeptide(L)'
;MSNSDLFGNKVAETSSPAKKSKTVNNMETIKTVIDRAWSERPYVLVGPTGQPHRVSDDGTVKPCIYWEADAIHQLIQQKVLVVGGRRSYQTRHGVKSGQSVLVPKSTRDMLSRWKSLKPLSSNGNTTRRSA
;
A
#
# COMPACT_ATOMS: atom_id res chain seq x y z
N MET A 1 4.73 1.64 -40.28
CA MET A 1 5.02 3.09 -40.31
C MET A 1 6.10 3.35 -39.27
N SER A 2 7.33 3.62 -39.70
CA SER A 2 8.49 3.84 -38.83
C SER A 2 8.43 5.23 -38.18
N ASN A 3 8.53 5.29 -36.86
CA ASN A 3 8.47 6.52 -36.07
C ASN A 3 9.87 7.18 -36.05
N SER A 4 10.08 8.14 -36.95
CA SER A 4 11.34 8.87 -37.08
C SER A 4 11.15 10.32 -36.61
N ASP A 5 12.14 10.87 -35.91
CA ASP A 5 12.14 12.28 -35.47
C ASP A 5 12.21 13.22 -36.68
N LEU A 6 11.94 14.52 -36.46
CA LEU A 6 12.02 15.61 -37.45
C LEU A 6 13.37 15.72 -38.17
N PHE A 7 14.41 15.05 -37.65
CA PHE A 7 15.77 15.02 -38.22
C PHE A 7 16.17 13.64 -38.77
N GLY A 8 15.22 12.72 -38.96
CA GLY A 8 15.47 11.41 -39.58
C GLY A 8 16.09 10.36 -38.65
N ASN A 9 16.26 10.66 -37.37
CA ASN A 9 16.74 9.71 -36.38
C ASN A 9 15.62 8.74 -35.97
N LYS A 10 15.94 7.45 -35.85
CA LYS A 10 15.01 6.46 -35.28
C LYS A 10 14.73 6.80 -33.82
N VAL A 11 13.49 7.16 -33.51
CA VAL A 11 13.07 7.43 -32.12
C VAL A 11 12.76 6.08 -31.48
N ALA A 12 13.50 5.75 -30.41
CA ALA A 12 13.16 4.60 -29.58
C ALA A 12 11.74 4.79 -29.05
N GLU A 13 10.86 3.81 -29.28
CA GLU A 13 9.49 3.82 -28.78
C GLU A 13 9.53 4.02 -27.27
N THR A 14 9.07 5.19 -26.81
CA THR A 14 8.93 5.47 -25.39
C THR A 14 7.90 4.50 -24.86
N SER A 15 8.36 3.51 -24.07
CA SER A 15 7.49 2.56 -23.39
C SER A 15 6.37 3.34 -22.73
N SER A 16 5.12 3.02 -23.08
CA SER A 16 3.92 3.65 -22.54
C SER A 16 4.09 3.83 -21.03
N PRO A 17 3.88 5.04 -20.47
CA PRO A 17 4.04 5.23 -19.04
C PRO A 17 3.12 4.25 -18.33
N ALA A 18 3.70 3.36 -17.52
CA ALA A 18 2.95 2.41 -16.71
C ALA A 18 1.79 3.17 -16.05
N LYS A 19 0.55 2.70 -16.24
CA LYS A 19 -0.65 3.34 -15.70
C LYS A 19 -0.36 3.72 -14.25
N LYS A 20 -0.21 5.01 -13.98
CA LYS A 20 0.02 5.50 -12.62
C LYS A 20 -1.20 5.11 -11.82
N SER A 21 -1.06 4.14 -10.92
CA SER A 21 -2.13 3.78 -9.99
C SER A 21 -2.57 5.07 -9.30
N LYS A 22 -3.87 5.32 -9.24
CA LYS A 22 -4.42 6.51 -8.59
C LYS A 22 -3.87 6.55 -7.16
N THR A 23 -3.01 7.52 -6.86
CA THR A 23 -2.38 7.61 -5.54
C THR A 23 -3.49 7.72 -4.50
N VAL A 24 -3.55 6.76 -3.59
CA VAL A 24 -4.51 6.73 -2.49
C VAL A 24 -4.00 7.72 -1.44
N ASN A 25 -4.26 9.01 -1.66
CA ASN A 25 -3.93 10.05 -0.71
C ASN A 25 -5.05 10.22 0.34
N ASN A 26 -5.45 9.11 0.96
CA ASN A 26 -6.34 9.14 2.10
C ASN A 26 -5.58 8.62 3.33
N MET A 27 -5.30 9.53 4.26
CA MET A 27 -4.57 9.24 5.49
C MET A 27 -5.27 8.18 6.35
N GLU A 28 -6.60 8.13 6.34
CA GLU A 28 -7.36 7.10 7.06
C GLU A 28 -7.15 5.72 6.45
N THR A 29 -7.11 5.64 5.12
CA THR A 29 -6.81 4.40 4.40
C THR A 29 -5.39 3.93 4.70
N ILE A 30 -4.42 4.83 4.67
CA ILE A 30 -3.02 4.49 5.00
C ILE A 30 -2.92 4.01 6.45
N LYS A 31 -3.53 4.72 7.39
CA LYS A 31 -3.56 4.33 8.81
C LYS A 31 -4.16 2.95 9.00
N THR A 32 -5.32 2.70 8.41
CA THR A 32 -6.02 1.42 8.58
C THR A 32 -5.21 0.25 8.02
N VAL A 33 -4.56 0.43 6.86
CA VAL A 33 -3.68 -0.60 6.29
C VAL A 33 -2.46 -0.83 7.19
N ILE A 34 -1.79 0.22 7.66
CA ILE A 34 -0.60 0.04 8.49
C ILE A 34 -0.95 -0.56 9.87
N ASP A 35 -2.03 -0.11 10.51
CA ASP A 35 -2.50 -0.67 11.78
C ASP A 35 -2.86 -2.17 11.63
N ARG A 36 -3.50 -2.55 10.51
CA ARG A 36 -3.79 -3.96 10.20
C ARG A 36 -2.53 -4.77 9.91
N ALA A 37 -1.60 -4.21 9.13
CA ALA A 37 -0.34 -4.87 8.79
C ALA A 37 0.53 -5.16 10.03
N TRP A 38 0.38 -4.35 11.08
CA TRP A 38 1.09 -4.53 12.35
C TRP A 38 0.40 -5.48 13.33
N SER A 39 -0.91 -5.73 13.16
CA SER A 39 -1.67 -6.66 14.00
C SER A 39 -1.20 -8.12 13.81
N GLU A 40 -1.71 -9.03 14.63
CA GLU A 40 -1.45 -10.48 14.56
C GLU A 40 -1.82 -11.11 13.20
N ARG A 41 -2.54 -10.35 12.35
CA ARG A 41 -3.04 -10.77 11.03
C ARG A 41 -2.40 -9.94 9.92
N PRO A 42 -1.12 -10.19 9.58
CA PRO A 42 -0.40 -9.42 8.57
C PRO A 42 -0.94 -9.70 7.16
N TYR A 43 -0.59 -8.81 6.23
CA TYR A 43 -0.83 -9.04 4.80
C TYR A 43 0.22 -9.98 4.22
N VAL A 44 -0.16 -10.66 3.15
CA VAL A 44 0.73 -11.53 2.38
C VAL A 44 0.50 -11.29 0.88
N LEU A 45 1.54 -11.43 0.08
CA LEU A 45 1.45 -11.36 -1.37
C LEU A 45 1.45 -12.79 -1.91
N VAL A 46 0.39 -13.22 -2.57
CA VAL A 46 0.25 -14.59 -3.08
C VAL A 46 0.29 -14.61 -4.60
N GLY A 47 1.00 -15.60 -5.15
CA GLY A 47 1.05 -15.84 -6.59
C GLY A 47 2.02 -14.94 -7.37
N PRO A 48 2.13 -15.15 -8.68
CA PRO A 48 3.14 -14.50 -9.53
C PRO A 48 2.90 -13.00 -9.71
N THR A 49 1.65 -12.58 -9.60
CA THR A 49 1.24 -11.17 -9.70
C THR A 49 1.36 -10.42 -8.37
N GLY A 50 1.78 -11.09 -7.29
CA GLY A 50 1.95 -10.47 -5.98
C GLY A 50 0.66 -9.92 -5.39
N GLN A 51 -0.46 -10.64 -5.55
CA GLN A 51 -1.77 -10.15 -5.13
C GLN A 51 -1.88 -10.10 -3.60
N PRO A 52 -2.26 -8.97 -2.98
CA PRO A 52 -2.38 -8.85 -1.54
C PRO A 52 -3.55 -9.67 -1.02
N HIS A 53 -3.27 -10.48 -0.01
CA HIS A 53 -4.23 -11.25 0.75
C HIS A 53 -4.07 -10.95 2.23
N ARG A 54 -5.16 -11.09 2.97
CA ARG A 54 -5.21 -10.99 4.42
C ARG A 54 -5.20 -12.38 5.04
N VAL A 55 -4.40 -12.57 6.08
CA VAL A 55 -4.43 -13.78 6.91
C VAL A 55 -5.67 -13.75 7.81
N SER A 56 -6.47 -14.82 7.77
CA SER A 56 -7.66 -15.05 8.61
C SER A 56 -7.28 -15.88 9.84
N ASP A 57 -8.18 -15.96 10.82
CA ASP A 57 -7.96 -16.67 12.10
C ASP A 57 -7.76 -18.18 11.95
N ASP A 58 -8.40 -18.75 10.93
CA ASP A 58 -8.29 -20.15 10.56
C ASP A 58 -6.98 -20.47 9.82
N GLY A 59 -6.05 -19.51 9.74
CA GLY A 59 -4.79 -19.64 9.00
C GLY A 59 -4.96 -19.60 7.48
N THR A 60 -6.18 -19.38 6.98
CA THR A 60 -6.43 -19.22 5.55
C THR A 60 -6.17 -17.78 5.12
N VAL A 61 -5.86 -17.58 3.84
CA VAL A 61 -5.68 -16.24 3.27
C VAL A 61 -6.82 -15.88 2.33
N LYS A 62 -7.36 -14.66 2.50
CA LYS A 62 -8.46 -14.10 1.71
C LYS A 62 -7.96 -12.91 0.89
N PRO A 63 -8.39 -12.74 -0.36
CA PRO A 63 -7.95 -11.62 -1.19
C PRO A 63 -8.37 -10.28 -0.56
N CYS A 64 -7.49 -9.30 -0.62
CA CYS A 64 -7.83 -7.93 -0.23
C CYS A 64 -8.81 -7.31 -1.23
N ILE A 65 -9.61 -6.38 -0.74
CA ILE A 65 -10.46 -5.54 -1.60
C ILE A 65 -9.61 -4.55 -2.39
N TYR A 66 -10.12 -4.10 -3.54
CA TYR A 66 -9.34 -3.33 -4.52
C TYR A 66 -8.59 -2.12 -3.93
N TRP A 67 -9.27 -1.29 -3.14
CA TRP A 67 -8.64 -0.11 -2.53
C TRP A 67 -7.54 -0.46 -1.52
N GLU A 68 -7.72 -1.57 -0.80
CA GLU A 68 -6.76 -2.05 0.21
C GLU A 68 -5.53 -2.62 -0.49
N ALA A 69 -5.74 -3.39 -1.56
CA ALA A 69 -4.66 -3.91 -2.39
C ALA A 69 -3.82 -2.77 -3.00
N ASP A 70 -4.46 -1.77 -3.63
CA ASP A 70 -3.77 -0.62 -4.21
C ASP A 70 -2.94 0.14 -3.16
N ALA A 71 -3.50 0.35 -1.96
CA ALA A 71 -2.79 0.99 -0.86
C ALA A 71 -1.58 0.17 -0.40
N ILE A 72 -1.69 -1.16 -0.29
CA ILE A 72 -0.58 -2.04 0.07
C ILE A 72 0.54 -1.95 -0.97
N HIS A 73 0.21 -2.01 -2.27
CA HIS A 73 1.20 -1.88 -3.34
C HIS A 73 1.92 -0.52 -3.29
N GLN A 74 1.18 0.57 -3.06
CA GLN A 74 1.76 1.90 -2.93
C GLN A 74 2.69 2.01 -1.72
N LEU A 75 2.28 1.48 -0.57
CA LEU A 75 3.10 1.50 0.66
C LEU A 75 4.36 0.64 0.53
N ILE A 76 4.31 -0.46 -0.22
CA ILE A 76 5.49 -1.26 -0.55
C ILE A 76 6.42 -0.47 -1.48
N GLN A 77 5.89 0.16 -2.53
CA GLN A 77 6.66 0.97 -3.46
C GLN A 77 7.36 2.14 -2.75
N GLN A 78 6.69 2.75 -1.77
CA GLN A 78 7.23 3.83 -0.94
C GLN A 78 8.13 3.33 0.21
N LYS A 79 8.37 2.02 0.33
CA LYS A 79 9.18 1.39 1.39
C LYS A 79 8.65 1.61 2.81
N VAL A 80 7.37 1.95 2.95
CA VAL A 80 6.66 2.02 4.23
C VAL A 80 6.32 0.62 4.71
N LEU A 81 6.03 -0.29 3.77
CA LEU A 81 5.94 -1.74 3.98
C LEU A 81 7.06 -2.44 3.21
N VAL A 82 7.49 -3.60 3.68
CA VAL A 82 8.55 -4.39 3.04
C VAL A 82 8.08 -5.81 2.81
N VAL A 83 8.44 -6.36 1.65
CA VAL A 83 8.19 -7.76 1.32
C VAL A 83 9.26 -8.62 2.00
N GLY A 84 8.81 -9.53 2.84
CA GLY A 84 9.65 -10.48 3.57
C GLY A 84 9.84 -11.80 2.82
N GLY A 85 10.20 -12.82 3.60
CA GLY A 85 10.49 -14.15 3.09
C GLY A 85 9.29 -14.85 2.44
N ARG A 86 9.60 -15.80 1.56
CA ARG A 86 8.62 -16.65 0.88
C ARG A 86 8.18 -17.79 1.81
N ARG A 87 6.88 -18.01 1.93
CA ARG A 87 6.24 -19.08 2.72
C ARG A 87 5.06 -19.67 1.97
N SER A 88 4.61 -20.84 2.40
CA SER A 88 3.39 -21.47 1.90
C SER A 88 2.19 -21.03 2.74
N TYR A 89 1.09 -20.67 2.07
CA TYR A 89 -0.14 -20.21 2.70
C TYR A 89 -1.33 -21.03 2.19
N GLN A 90 -2.27 -21.33 3.09
CA GLN A 90 -3.49 -22.04 2.75
C GLN A 90 -4.49 -21.06 2.11
N THR A 91 -4.81 -21.27 0.84
CA THR A 91 -5.86 -20.51 0.13
C THR A 91 -7.09 -21.37 -0.05
N ARG A 92 -8.24 -20.76 -0.40
CA ARG A 92 -9.46 -21.51 -0.79
C ARG A 92 -9.20 -22.53 -1.91
N HIS A 93 -8.22 -22.27 -2.76
CA HIS A 93 -7.87 -23.12 -3.91
C HIS A 93 -6.65 -24.01 -3.65
N GLY A 94 -6.30 -24.25 -2.38
CA GLY A 94 -5.15 -25.06 -1.97
C GLY A 94 -3.95 -24.25 -1.49
N VAL A 95 -2.85 -24.94 -1.20
CA VAL A 95 -1.59 -24.34 -0.73
C VAL A 95 -0.95 -23.54 -1.86
N LYS A 96 -0.69 -22.25 -1.64
CA LYS A 96 0.05 -21.41 -2.57
C LYS A 96 1.26 -20.79 -1.90
N SER A 97 2.29 -20.55 -2.70
CA SER A 97 3.46 -19.82 -2.23
C SER A 97 3.21 -18.32 -2.29
N GLY A 98 3.63 -17.61 -1.24
CA GLY A 98 3.52 -16.16 -1.14
C GLY A 98 4.61 -15.55 -0.27
N GLN A 99 4.64 -14.23 -0.18
CA GLN A 99 5.60 -13.48 0.65
C GLN A 99 4.88 -12.73 1.76
N SER A 100 5.45 -12.70 2.96
CA SER A 100 4.88 -11.92 4.07
C SER A 100 5.10 -10.43 3.82
N VAL A 101 4.11 -9.59 4.12
CA VAL A 101 4.30 -8.13 4.17
C VAL A 101 4.64 -7.75 5.61
N LEU A 102 5.76 -7.07 5.78
CA LEU A 102 6.31 -6.68 7.07
C LEU A 102 6.25 -5.16 7.24
N VAL A 103 6.05 -4.72 8.48
CA VAL A 103 6.17 -3.32 8.88
C VAL A 103 7.57 -3.09 9.45
N PRO A 104 8.45 -2.32 8.76
CA PRO A 104 9.78 -1.98 9.24
C PRO A 104 9.76 -1.21 10.56
N LYS A 105 10.86 -1.25 11.31
CA LYS A 105 11.01 -0.50 12.58
C LYS A 105 10.80 1.01 12.39
N SER A 106 11.36 1.59 11.33
CA SER A 106 11.18 3.01 10.99
C SER A 106 9.71 3.41 10.86
N THR A 107 8.90 2.58 10.19
CA THR A 107 7.46 2.79 10.04
C THR A 107 6.73 2.68 11.37
N ARG A 108 7.13 1.74 12.25
CA ARG A 108 6.56 1.61 13.60
C ARG A 108 6.86 2.83 14.46
N ASP A 109 8.10 3.31 14.44
CA ASP A 109 8.52 4.50 15.17
C ASP A 109 7.75 5.74 14.69
N MET A 110 7.53 5.85 13.37
CA MET A 110 6.72 6.91 12.76
C MET A 110 5.26 6.85 13.22
N LEU A 111 4.63 5.67 13.22
CA LEU A 111 3.27 5.50 13.74
C LEU A 111 3.16 5.84 15.23
N SER A 112 4.14 5.41 16.03
CA SER A 112 4.15 5.67 17.47
C SER A 112 4.22 7.17 17.75
N ARG A 113 5.12 7.88 17.05
CA ARG A 113 5.20 9.35 17.10
C ARG A 113 3.90 9.99 16.69
N TRP A 114 3.29 9.53 15.59
CA TRP A 114 2.03 10.07 15.10
C TRP A 114 0.86 9.86 16.07
N LYS A 115 0.75 8.67 16.68
CA LYS A 115 -0.25 8.38 17.73
C LYS A 115 -0.05 9.22 18.99
N SER A 116 1.17 9.68 19.24
CA SER A 116 1.51 10.52 20.40
C SER A 116 1.22 12.01 20.16
N LEU A 117 0.95 12.43 18.93
CA LEU A 117 0.55 13.80 18.64
C LEU A 117 -0.87 14.03 19.16
N LYS A 118 -1.02 15.02 20.05
CA LYS A 118 -2.35 15.47 20.47
C LYS A 118 -3.08 16.03 19.25
N PRO A 119 -4.37 15.68 19.04
CA PRO A 119 -5.17 16.37 18.05
C PRO A 119 -5.16 17.86 18.40
N LEU A 120 -4.89 18.71 17.40
CA LEU A 120 -5.07 20.15 17.55
C LEU A 120 -6.54 20.35 17.92
N SER A 121 -6.78 20.72 19.17
CA SER A 121 -8.10 21.13 19.61
C SER A 121 -8.49 22.31 18.71
N SER A 122 -9.49 22.10 17.86
CA SER A 122 -10.14 23.15 17.10
C SER A 122 -10.91 24.02 18.10
N ASN A 123 -10.18 24.86 18.84
CA ASN A 123 -10.78 25.94 19.61
C ASN A 123 -11.29 26.94 18.57
N GLY A 124 -12.59 26.83 18.27
CA GLY A 124 -13.30 27.71 17.36
C GLY A 124 -13.28 29.15 17.87
N ASN A 125 -12.30 29.94 17.45
CA ASN A 125 -12.38 31.39 17.46
C ASN A 125 -13.03 31.85 16.14
N THR A 126 -14.33 31.58 16.00
CA THR A 126 -15.19 32.35 15.09
C THR A 126 -15.84 33.45 15.92
N THR A 127 -15.03 34.40 16.41
CA THR A 127 -15.56 35.72 16.77
C THR A 127 -15.63 36.50 15.46
N ARG A 128 -16.74 36.34 14.73
CA ARG A 128 -17.11 37.31 13.69
C ARG A 128 -17.27 38.66 14.40
N ARG A 129 -16.35 39.59 14.17
CA ARG A 129 -16.59 41.01 14.43
C ARG A 129 -17.68 41.45 13.46
N SER A 130 -18.88 41.65 13.97
CA SER A 130 -19.90 42.46 13.30
C SER A 130 -19.67 43.90 13.71
N ALA A 131 -19.59 44.76 12.70
CA ALA A 131 -19.53 46.21 12.81
C ALA A 131 -20.84 46.80 13.32
#